data_AF-A0A533BIM3-F1
#
_entry.id   AF-A0A533BIM3-F1
#
_cell.length_a   1.000
_cell.length_b   1.000
_cell.length_c   1.000
_cell.angle_alpha   90.00
_cell.angle_beta   90.00
_cell.angle_gamma   90.00
#
_symmetry.space_group_name_H-M   'P 1'
#
loop_
_entity.id
_entity.type
_entity.pdbx_description
1 polymer ?
#
loop_
_entity_poly.entity_id
_entity_poly.type
_entity_poly.pdbx_seq_one_letter_code
_entity_poly.pdbx_strand_id
1 'polypeptide(L)'
;MAADTTDDSQKELVDLFVEEAHEWLENIHVALDELQQGPAPERHAKLIGTISSGVINLGGSAATINLLDVKHASFATIPFIEALRDPQKALAVQDFLSLCKQLGQIHTALTRATGISFEDDGSCAAAEAVHAVLSPGEFLQALLELQEQQSSGIASGRDLIRSLIEQMEGQVQAGVQRIDASVIHEYLARVSEAEESFLKAIDERVPEIAEKMSALKMDGDEASSSLTALEASLQDVARLRTEAQQVNAGSALMFFTGLHSLLTVVAERRVLLAARRIESIKARLQLVGGAIRQWVEQGRAQRAAIDQLLPASHS
;
A
#
# COMPACT_ATOMS: atom_id res chain seq x y z
N MET A 1 38.57 47.72 -3.58
CA MET A 1 37.19 47.27 -3.91
C MET A 1 37.26 46.08 -4.87
N ALA A 2 37.85 44.96 -4.43
CA ALA A 2 38.08 43.76 -5.28
C ALA A 2 37.66 42.46 -4.57
N ALA A 3 36.98 42.56 -3.42
CA ALA A 3 36.52 41.43 -2.63
C ALA A 3 35.04 41.10 -2.88
N ASP A 4 34.20 42.10 -3.19
CA ASP A 4 32.76 41.90 -3.44
C ASP A 4 32.45 41.15 -4.74
N THR A 5 33.27 41.31 -5.78
CA THR A 5 32.98 40.73 -7.11
C THR A 5 33.22 39.22 -7.18
N THR A 6 34.11 38.69 -6.34
CA THR A 6 34.46 37.27 -6.33
C THR A 6 33.41 36.44 -5.60
N ASP A 7 32.80 37.01 -4.56
CA ASP A 7 31.74 36.37 -3.77
C ASP A 7 30.42 36.31 -4.55
N ASP A 8 30.09 37.38 -5.30
CA ASP A 8 28.92 37.39 -6.21
C ASP A 8 29.04 36.35 -7.33
N SER A 9 30.21 36.23 -7.99
CA SER A 9 30.42 35.21 -9.01
C SER A 9 30.44 33.78 -8.45
N GLN A 10 30.92 33.59 -7.21
CA GLN A 10 30.85 32.29 -6.55
C GLN A 10 29.41 31.91 -6.18
N LYS A 11 28.61 32.89 -5.77
CA LYS A 11 27.20 32.71 -5.46
C LYS A 11 26.39 32.35 -6.70
N GLU A 12 26.61 33.04 -7.82
CA GLU A 12 25.97 32.69 -9.11
C GLU A 12 26.31 31.26 -9.58
N LEU A 13 27.55 30.81 -9.37
CA LEU A 13 27.97 29.44 -9.69
C LEU A 13 27.31 28.40 -8.77
N VAL A 14 27.11 28.74 -7.50
CA VAL A 14 26.39 27.87 -6.56
C VAL A 14 24.90 27.80 -6.90
N ASP A 15 24.28 28.93 -7.25
CA ASP A 15 22.87 28.98 -7.65
C ASP A 15 22.61 28.18 -8.94
N LEU A 16 23.48 28.33 -9.95
CA LEU A 16 23.40 27.51 -11.18
C LEU A 16 23.62 26.02 -10.88
N PHE A 17 24.58 25.69 -10.02
CA PHE A 17 24.80 24.31 -9.61
C PHE A 17 23.60 23.73 -8.86
N VAL A 18 22.91 24.51 -8.04
CA VAL A 18 21.69 24.09 -7.34
C VAL A 18 20.58 23.75 -8.32
N GLU A 19 20.37 24.58 -9.34
CA GLU A 19 19.37 24.32 -10.39
C GLU A 19 19.70 23.03 -11.16
N GLU A 20 20.94 22.86 -11.60
CA GLU A 20 21.38 21.65 -12.31
C GLU A 20 21.33 20.40 -11.41
N ALA A 21 21.71 20.54 -10.14
CA ALA A 21 21.63 19.46 -9.15
C ALA A 21 20.18 19.01 -8.92
N HIS A 22 19.23 19.93 -8.94
CA HIS A 22 17.81 19.62 -8.83
C HIS A 22 17.34 18.76 -10.01
N GLU A 23 17.67 19.15 -11.23
CA GLU A 23 17.31 18.39 -12.44
C GLU A 23 17.94 16.99 -12.44
N TRP A 24 19.20 16.85 -12.01
CA TRP A 24 19.83 15.53 -11.91
C TRP A 24 19.18 14.67 -10.83
N LEU A 25 18.84 15.22 -9.66
CA LEU A 25 18.18 14.49 -8.59
C LEU A 25 16.77 14.04 -9.01
N GLU A 26 15.99 14.90 -9.67
CA GLU A 26 14.67 14.55 -10.19
C GLU A 26 14.74 13.39 -11.18
N ASN A 27 15.65 13.48 -12.16
CA ASN A 27 15.88 12.41 -13.13
C ASN A 27 16.31 11.09 -12.48
N ILE A 28 17.13 11.18 -11.42
CA ILE A 28 17.54 10.01 -10.63
C ILE A 28 16.33 9.40 -9.90
N HIS A 29 15.47 10.20 -9.27
CA HIS A 29 14.27 9.72 -8.56
C HIS A 29 13.29 9.04 -9.51
N VAL A 30 12.98 9.66 -10.64
CA VAL A 30 12.10 9.06 -11.67
C VAL A 30 12.67 7.73 -12.16
N ALA A 31 13.98 7.66 -12.38
CA ALA A 31 14.63 6.43 -12.82
C ALA A 31 14.62 5.33 -11.74
N LEU A 32 14.69 5.70 -10.45
CA LEU A 32 14.60 4.78 -9.32
C LEU A 32 13.19 4.21 -9.14
N ASP A 33 12.16 5.05 -9.22
CA ASP A 33 10.77 4.60 -9.12
C ASP A 33 10.44 3.62 -10.25
N GLU A 34 10.86 3.93 -11.48
CA GLU A 34 10.65 3.03 -12.60
C GLU A 34 11.43 1.71 -12.46
N LEU A 35 12.63 1.73 -11.88
CA LEU A 35 13.40 0.50 -11.58
C LEU A 35 12.67 -0.39 -10.55
N GLN A 36 12.02 0.21 -9.55
CA GLN A 36 11.27 -0.51 -8.53
C GLN A 36 10.04 -1.24 -9.11
N GLN A 37 9.47 -0.72 -10.20
CA GLN A 37 8.33 -1.33 -10.90
C GLN A 37 8.71 -2.59 -11.71
N GLY A 38 10.00 -2.94 -11.80
CA GLY A 38 10.49 -4.13 -12.50
C GLY A 38 10.37 -4.03 -14.04
N PRO A 39 11.05 -3.06 -14.67
CA PRO A 39 10.94 -2.80 -16.10
C PRO A 39 11.70 -3.85 -16.93
N ALA A 40 11.43 -3.90 -18.25
CA ALA A 40 12.14 -4.79 -19.17
C ALA A 40 13.67 -4.57 -19.11
N PRO A 41 14.51 -5.60 -19.36
CA PRO A 41 15.96 -5.53 -19.16
C PRO A 41 16.66 -4.43 -19.98
N GLU A 42 16.17 -4.13 -21.18
CA GLU A 42 16.66 -3.03 -22.00
C GLU A 42 16.37 -1.65 -21.37
N ARG A 43 15.19 -1.51 -20.75
CA ARG A 43 14.80 -0.30 -20.04
C ARG A 43 15.55 -0.18 -18.72
N HIS A 44 15.73 -1.28 -17.98
CA HIS A 44 16.56 -1.36 -16.77
C HIS A 44 17.96 -0.81 -17.02
N ALA A 45 18.65 -1.28 -18.06
CA ALA A 45 20.00 -0.81 -18.40
C ALA A 45 20.04 0.71 -18.67
N LYS A 46 19.00 1.25 -19.32
CA LYS A 46 18.87 2.69 -19.59
C LYS A 46 18.66 3.50 -18.30
N LEU A 47 17.85 2.99 -17.37
CA LEU A 47 17.58 3.65 -16.09
C LEU A 47 18.84 3.66 -15.20
N ILE A 48 19.57 2.55 -15.12
CA ILE A 48 20.88 2.50 -14.45
C ILE A 48 21.88 3.47 -15.07
N GLY A 49 21.89 3.60 -16.40
CA GLY A 49 22.72 4.59 -17.10
C GLY A 49 22.34 6.04 -16.75
N THR A 50 21.04 6.31 -16.58
CA THR A 50 20.53 7.63 -16.19
C THR A 50 20.98 7.98 -14.77
N ILE A 51 20.82 7.05 -13.83
CA ILE A 51 21.24 7.23 -12.43
C ILE A 51 22.76 7.42 -12.34
N SER A 52 23.53 6.57 -13.04
CA SER A 52 24.99 6.67 -13.07
C SER A 52 25.47 8.00 -13.62
N SER A 53 24.86 8.47 -14.73
CA SER A 53 25.24 9.74 -15.35
C SER A 53 24.89 10.92 -14.45
N GLY A 54 23.70 10.92 -13.81
CA GLY A 54 23.30 11.96 -12.87
C GLY A 54 24.25 12.09 -11.69
N VAL A 55 24.63 10.97 -11.07
CA VAL A 55 25.57 10.97 -9.93
C VAL A 55 26.99 11.40 -10.33
N ILE A 56 27.47 10.98 -11.51
CA ILE A 56 28.79 11.39 -12.02
C ILE A 56 28.80 12.89 -12.34
N ASN A 57 27.76 13.40 -12.99
CA ASN A 57 27.63 14.83 -13.30
C ASN A 57 27.56 15.66 -12.02
N LEU A 58 26.74 15.24 -11.06
CA LEU A 58 26.63 15.91 -9.76
C LEU A 58 27.97 15.96 -9.02
N GLY A 59 28.69 14.82 -8.94
CA GLY A 59 30.00 14.77 -8.31
C GLY A 59 31.08 15.56 -9.07
N GLY A 60 31.00 15.58 -10.40
CA GLY A 60 31.89 16.33 -11.28
C GLY A 60 31.71 17.83 -11.12
N SER A 61 30.47 18.31 -11.24
CA SER A 61 30.12 19.73 -11.07
C SER A 61 30.43 20.21 -9.66
N ALA A 62 30.11 19.42 -8.62
CA ALA A 62 30.48 19.73 -7.24
C ALA A 62 32.01 19.90 -7.05
N ALA A 63 32.82 19.12 -7.78
CA ALA A 63 34.28 19.27 -7.72
C ALA A 63 34.77 20.59 -8.35
N THR A 64 34.07 21.11 -9.37
CA THR A 64 34.45 22.38 -10.02
C THR A 64 34.21 23.61 -9.14
N ILE A 65 33.18 23.55 -8.28
CA ILE A 65 32.82 24.60 -7.32
C ILE A 65 33.33 24.31 -5.89
N ASN A 66 34.24 23.34 -5.74
CA ASN A 66 34.91 22.97 -4.49
C ASN A 66 33.97 22.48 -3.35
N LEU A 67 32.83 21.88 -3.70
CA LEU A 67 31.93 21.21 -2.76
C LEU A 67 32.38 19.76 -2.51
N LEU A 68 33.44 19.61 -1.71
CA LEU A 68 34.11 18.32 -1.49
C LEU A 68 33.20 17.27 -0.84
N ASP A 69 32.31 17.67 0.06
CA ASP A 69 31.38 16.73 0.72
C ASP A 69 30.38 16.14 -0.28
N VAL A 70 29.84 16.97 -1.17
CA VAL A 70 28.92 16.55 -2.23
C VAL A 70 29.64 15.65 -3.21
N LYS A 71 30.85 16.02 -3.65
CA LYS A 71 31.70 15.19 -4.51
C LYS A 71 31.92 13.80 -3.91
N HIS A 72 32.31 13.72 -2.64
CA HIS A 72 32.57 12.44 -1.98
C HIS A 72 31.31 11.59 -1.86
N ALA A 73 30.18 12.18 -1.48
CA ALA A 73 28.91 11.47 -1.41
C ALA A 73 28.46 10.94 -2.79
N SER A 74 28.60 11.75 -3.84
CA SER A 74 28.26 11.33 -5.21
C SER A 74 29.11 10.15 -5.67
N PHE A 75 30.44 10.23 -5.57
CA PHE A 75 31.29 9.12 -6.02
C PHE A 75 31.20 7.87 -5.14
N ALA A 76 30.86 8.00 -3.86
CA ALA A 76 30.61 6.85 -2.98
C ALA A 76 29.38 6.04 -3.40
N THR A 77 28.48 6.62 -4.21
CA THR A 77 27.25 5.97 -4.68
C THR A 77 27.48 5.02 -5.86
N ILE A 78 28.56 5.19 -6.62
CA ILE A 78 28.85 4.41 -7.85
C ILE A 78 28.84 2.88 -7.63
N PRO A 79 29.51 2.32 -6.61
CA PRO A 79 29.53 0.87 -6.40
C PRO A 79 28.13 0.28 -6.16
N PHE A 80 27.21 1.06 -5.58
CA PHE A 80 25.84 0.64 -5.33
C PHE A 80 25.00 0.65 -6.61
N ILE A 81 25.25 1.60 -7.53
CA ILE A 81 24.63 1.62 -8.86
C ILE A 81 25.12 0.43 -9.70
N GLU A 82 26.41 0.12 -9.62
CA GLU A 82 27.00 -1.03 -10.33
C GLU A 82 26.44 -2.36 -9.84
N ALA A 83 26.13 -2.48 -8.54
CA ALA A 83 25.48 -3.67 -7.97
C ALA A 83 24.07 -3.94 -8.56
N LEU A 84 23.40 -2.91 -9.06
CA LEU A 84 22.07 -2.97 -9.68
C LEU A 84 22.10 -3.13 -11.21
N ARG A 85 23.29 -3.23 -11.80
CA ARG A 85 23.46 -3.26 -13.26
C ARG A 85 23.00 -4.56 -13.91
N ASP A 86 23.00 -5.66 -13.16
CA ASP A 86 22.57 -6.96 -13.66
C ASP A 86 21.04 -7.11 -13.55
N PRO A 87 20.31 -7.11 -14.69
CA PRO A 87 18.85 -7.25 -14.69
C PRO A 87 18.38 -8.68 -14.39
N GLN A 88 19.28 -9.68 -14.42
CA GLN A 88 18.96 -11.08 -14.12
C GLN A 88 19.15 -11.43 -12.64
N LYS A 89 19.97 -10.64 -11.93
CA LYS A 89 20.03 -10.70 -10.47
C LYS A 89 18.73 -10.10 -9.95
N ALA A 90 17.91 -10.92 -9.26
CA ALA A 90 16.74 -10.40 -8.56
C ALA A 90 17.20 -9.20 -7.72
N LEU A 91 16.62 -8.03 -7.99
CA LEU A 91 16.94 -6.76 -7.32
C LEU A 91 16.84 -7.02 -5.82
N ALA A 92 17.99 -7.22 -5.17
CA ALA A 92 18.00 -7.51 -3.76
C ALA A 92 17.51 -6.24 -3.09
N VAL A 93 16.42 -6.33 -2.33
CA VAL A 93 15.82 -5.19 -1.60
C VAL A 93 16.90 -4.42 -0.82
N GLN A 94 17.91 -5.14 -0.32
CA GLN A 94 19.09 -4.58 0.34
C GLN A 94 19.98 -3.71 -0.55
N ASP A 95 20.22 -4.09 -1.81
CA ASP A 95 21.05 -3.33 -2.76
C ASP A 95 20.35 -2.01 -3.12
N PHE A 96 19.03 -2.06 -3.33
CA PHE A 96 18.19 -0.87 -3.60
C PHE A 96 18.11 0.08 -2.40
N LEU A 97 17.87 -0.44 -1.19
CA LEU A 97 17.86 0.36 0.04
C LEU A 97 19.23 1.00 0.32
N SER A 98 20.32 0.30 -0.02
CA SER A 98 21.67 0.85 0.10
C SER A 98 21.88 2.04 -0.85
N LEU A 99 21.37 1.96 -2.08
CA LEU A 99 21.41 3.06 -3.04
C LEU A 99 20.58 4.26 -2.56
N CYS A 100 19.34 4.04 -2.10
CA CYS A 100 18.49 5.11 -1.57
C CYS A 100 19.15 5.82 -0.38
N LYS A 101 19.81 5.07 0.51
CA LYS A 101 20.58 5.62 1.62
C LYS A 101 21.74 6.50 1.14
N GLN A 102 22.47 6.08 0.09
CA GLN A 102 23.55 6.89 -0.46
C GLN A 102 23.03 8.18 -1.13
N LEU A 103 21.90 8.13 -1.82
CA LEU A 103 21.25 9.34 -2.34
C LEU A 103 20.83 10.31 -1.22
N GLY A 104 20.27 9.80 -0.12
CA GLY A 104 19.97 10.64 1.05
C GLY A 104 21.21 11.32 1.63
N GLN A 105 22.37 10.67 1.56
CA GLN A 105 23.65 11.28 1.98
C GLN A 105 24.10 12.39 1.02
N ILE A 106 23.86 12.24 -0.29
CA ILE A 106 24.08 13.31 -1.28
C ILE A 106 23.17 14.50 -0.97
N HIS A 107 21.88 14.28 -0.73
CA HIS A 107 20.92 15.34 -0.41
C HIS A 107 21.29 16.09 0.87
N THR A 108 21.71 15.36 1.91
CA THR A 108 22.21 15.96 3.16
C THR A 108 23.48 16.79 2.92
N ALA A 109 24.41 16.31 2.08
CA ALA A 109 25.63 17.03 1.75
C ALA A 109 25.34 18.29 0.93
N LEU A 110 24.40 18.22 0.00
CA LEU A 110 23.93 19.35 -0.81
C LEU A 110 23.27 20.42 0.07
N THR A 111 22.33 20.01 0.93
CA THR A 111 21.65 20.92 1.86
C THR A 111 22.63 21.63 2.78
N ARG A 112 23.65 20.92 3.28
CA ARG A 112 24.72 21.52 4.09
C ARG A 112 25.61 22.48 3.30
N ALA A 113 25.87 22.17 2.04
CA ALA A 113 26.79 22.93 1.20
C ALA A 113 26.16 24.20 0.61
N THR A 114 24.87 24.16 0.27
CA THR A 114 24.18 25.27 -0.42
C THR A 114 23.19 25.99 0.50
N GLY A 115 22.81 25.39 1.63
CA GLY A 115 21.78 25.94 2.53
C GLY A 115 20.36 25.86 1.97
N ILE A 116 20.17 25.24 0.80
CA ILE A 116 18.89 25.07 0.13
C ILE A 116 18.41 23.64 0.37
N SER A 117 17.19 23.50 0.88
CA SER A 117 16.53 22.19 0.97
C SER A 117 16.12 21.78 -0.44
N PHE A 118 16.67 20.68 -0.96
CA PHE A 118 16.30 20.13 -2.28
C PHE A 118 15.02 19.27 -2.17
N GLU A 119 14.10 19.66 -1.29
CA GLU A 119 12.78 19.03 -1.14
C GLU A 119 11.84 19.65 -2.17
N ASP A 120 11.68 18.98 -3.31
CA ASP A 120 10.46 19.06 -4.11
C ASP A 120 9.57 17.86 -3.77
N ASP A 121 8.27 18.04 -3.90
CA ASP A 121 7.11 17.32 -3.33
C ASP A 121 7.00 15.82 -3.73
N GLY A 122 8.08 15.07 -3.55
CA GLY A 122 8.30 13.72 -4.06
C GLY A 122 9.16 12.89 -3.10
N SER A 123 8.60 12.59 -1.93
CA SER A 123 8.85 11.39 -1.12
C SER A 123 10.30 10.83 -1.13
N CYS A 124 11.31 11.61 -0.71
CA CYS A 124 12.54 11.03 -0.19
C CYS A 124 13.32 12.01 0.72
N ALA A 125 12.92 12.04 2.01
CA ALA A 125 13.48 12.80 3.15
C ALA A 125 13.28 14.33 3.07
N ALA A 126 12.59 15.01 3.99
CA ALA A 126 12.28 14.74 5.37
C ALA A 126 10.83 15.12 5.72
N ALA A 127 10.07 14.13 6.18
CA ALA A 127 9.17 14.40 7.27
C ALA A 127 9.99 14.19 8.56
N GLU A 128 10.69 15.23 9.00
CA GLU A 128 10.68 15.58 10.43
C GLU A 128 9.27 16.13 10.78
N ALA A 129 8.21 15.43 10.38
CA ALA A 129 7.13 15.20 11.30
C ALA A 129 7.72 14.27 12.37
N VAL A 130 7.30 14.44 13.61
CA VAL A 130 7.68 13.56 14.71
C VAL A 130 7.07 12.18 14.44
N HIS A 131 7.65 11.41 13.50
CA HIS A 131 7.28 10.03 13.23
C HIS A 131 7.84 9.23 14.38
N ALA A 132 6.95 8.79 15.25
CA ALA A 132 7.35 8.03 16.41
C ALA A 132 7.83 6.64 15.96
N VAL A 133 9.15 6.51 15.91
CA VAL A 133 9.86 5.30 15.50
C VAL A 133 9.59 4.18 16.50
N LEU A 134 9.09 3.06 16.01
CA LEU A 134 8.81 1.86 16.80
C LEU A 134 9.92 0.83 16.64
N SER A 135 10.29 0.17 17.75
CA SER A 135 11.08 -1.05 17.65
C SER A 135 10.15 -2.22 17.26
N PRO A 136 10.50 -3.01 16.22
CA PRO A 136 9.66 -4.12 15.79
C PRO A 136 9.46 -5.19 16.86
N GLY A 137 10.44 -5.35 17.76
CA GLY A 137 10.38 -6.31 18.85
C GLY A 137 9.39 -5.93 19.96
N GLU A 138 9.36 -4.66 20.39
CA GLU A 138 8.39 -4.19 21.38
C GLU A 138 6.96 -4.21 20.83
N PHE A 139 6.80 -3.83 19.56
CA PHE A 139 5.50 -3.87 18.90
C PHE A 139 4.99 -5.31 18.69
N LEU A 140 5.87 -6.24 18.28
CA LEU A 140 5.54 -7.67 18.21
C LEU A 140 5.03 -8.19 19.56
N GLN A 141 5.73 -7.87 20.65
CA GLN A 141 5.34 -8.33 21.98
C GLN A 141 3.98 -7.75 22.40
N ALA A 142 3.73 -6.48 22.13
CA ALA A 142 2.42 -5.86 22.36
C ALA A 142 1.30 -6.50 21.52
N LEU A 143 1.57 -6.88 20.26
CA LEU A 143 0.61 -7.60 19.41
C LEU A 143 0.31 -9.01 19.91
N LEU A 144 1.32 -9.72 20.44
CA LEU A 144 1.14 -11.05 21.04
C LEU A 144 0.29 -10.99 22.31
N GLU A 145 0.56 -10.03 23.20
CA GLU A 145 -0.27 -9.79 24.40
C GLU A 145 -1.72 -9.44 24.03
N LEU A 146 -1.90 -8.61 22.98
CA LEU A 146 -3.21 -8.27 22.46
C LEU A 146 -3.92 -9.49 21.85
N GLN A 147 -3.20 -10.39 21.17
CA GLN A 147 -3.75 -11.64 20.63
C GLN A 147 -4.21 -12.58 21.76
N GLU A 148 -3.43 -12.73 22.84
CA GLU A 148 -3.81 -13.54 23.99
C GLU A 148 -5.10 -13.03 24.64
N GLN A 149 -5.23 -11.71 24.82
CA GLN A 149 -6.45 -11.09 25.37
C GLN A 149 -7.69 -11.30 24.49
N GLN A 150 -7.51 -11.38 23.17
CA GLN A 150 -8.60 -11.56 22.21
C GLN A 150 -8.94 -13.03 21.91
N SER A 151 -8.02 -13.96 22.17
CA SER A 151 -8.21 -15.40 21.94
C SER A 151 -9.32 -16.04 22.80
N SER A 152 -9.81 -15.33 23.81
CA SER A 152 -11.00 -15.74 24.59
C SER A 152 -12.34 -15.43 23.89
N GLY A 153 -12.33 -14.65 22.80
CA GLY A 153 -13.55 -14.14 22.17
C GLY A 153 -13.74 -14.63 20.74
N ILE A 154 -14.14 -15.90 20.59
CA ILE A 154 -14.67 -16.53 19.36
C ILE A 154 -13.70 -16.49 18.17
N ALA A 155 -13.41 -17.66 17.62
CA ALA A 155 -12.70 -17.85 16.35
C ALA A 155 -13.49 -17.25 15.17
N SER A 156 -13.61 -15.93 15.11
CA SER A 156 -13.95 -15.19 13.91
C SER A 156 -12.70 -15.17 13.05
N GLY A 157 -12.79 -15.69 11.82
CA GLY A 157 -11.69 -15.79 10.84
C GLY A 157 -11.16 -14.44 10.36
N ARG A 158 -10.74 -13.58 11.29
CA ARG A 158 -10.16 -12.27 11.09
C ARG A 158 -8.70 -12.36 11.53
N ASP A 159 -7.82 -12.31 10.55
CA ASP A 159 -6.39 -12.53 10.74
C ASP A 159 -5.60 -11.21 10.81
N LEU A 160 -6.20 -10.04 11.08
CA LEU A 160 -5.46 -8.76 11.04
C LEU A 160 -4.30 -8.72 12.03
N ILE A 161 -4.53 -9.12 13.28
CA ILE A 161 -3.48 -9.17 14.31
C ILE A 161 -2.48 -10.29 13.96
N ARG A 162 -2.96 -11.43 13.46
CA ARG A 162 -2.12 -12.56 13.02
C ARG A 162 -1.19 -12.15 11.87
N SER A 163 -1.72 -11.47 10.86
CA SER A 163 -0.96 -11.01 9.69
C SER A 163 0.04 -9.94 10.07
N LEU A 164 -0.31 -9.04 11.00
CA LEU A 164 0.64 -8.07 11.53
C LEU A 164 1.74 -8.77 12.35
N ILE A 165 1.43 -9.77 13.17
CA ILE A 165 2.44 -10.58 13.87
C ILE A 165 3.38 -11.24 12.85
N GLU A 166 2.87 -11.97 11.87
CA GLU A 166 3.68 -12.64 10.84
C GLU A 166 4.56 -11.64 10.06
N GLN A 167 4.01 -10.46 9.74
CA GLN A 167 4.74 -9.39 9.09
C GLN A 167 5.84 -8.83 10.00
N MET A 168 5.58 -8.60 11.28
CA MET A 168 6.57 -8.12 12.24
C MET A 168 7.66 -9.15 12.52
N GLU A 169 7.32 -10.45 12.62
CA GLU A 169 8.29 -11.54 12.75
C GLU A 169 9.24 -11.56 11.55
N GLY A 170 8.72 -11.42 10.33
CA GLY A 170 9.53 -11.30 9.12
C GLY A 170 10.48 -10.11 9.14
N GLN A 171 10.03 -8.96 9.65
CA GLN A 171 10.84 -7.74 9.79
C GLN A 171 11.97 -7.91 10.83
N VAL A 172 11.66 -8.54 11.98
CA VAL A 172 12.65 -8.87 13.02
C VAL A 172 13.69 -9.85 12.49
N GLN A 173 13.27 -10.90 11.77
CA GLN A 173 14.18 -11.87 11.16
C GLN A 173 15.06 -11.25 10.06
N ALA A 174 14.54 -10.27 9.34
CA ALA A 174 15.29 -9.50 8.35
C ALA A 174 16.27 -8.47 8.97
N GLY A 175 16.29 -8.34 10.30
CA GLY A 175 17.18 -7.43 11.02
C GLY A 175 16.74 -5.96 10.94
N VAL A 176 15.47 -5.69 10.63
CA VAL A 176 14.93 -4.33 10.63
C VAL A 176 14.82 -3.84 12.07
N GLN A 177 15.46 -2.71 12.36
CA GLN A 177 15.56 -2.18 13.73
C GLN A 177 14.50 -1.11 14.03
N ARG A 178 13.85 -0.55 13.01
CA ARG A 178 12.97 0.60 13.11
C ARG A 178 11.86 0.50 12.09
N ILE A 179 10.61 0.60 12.55
CA ILE A 179 9.44 0.75 11.69
C ILE A 179 8.85 2.13 11.94
N ASP A 180 8.49 2.79 10.84
CA ASP A 180 7.73 4.03 10.93
C ASP A 180 6.27 3.71 11.29
N ALA A 181 5.79 4.28 12.39
CA ALA A 181 4.40 4.15 12.80
C ALA A 181 3.45 4.69 11.72
N SER A 182 3.85 5.66 10.89
CA SER A 182 3.02 6.22 9.80
C SER A 182 2.56 5.14 8.82
N VAL A 183 3.44 4.20 8.47
CA VAL A 183 3.15 3.08 7.56
C VAL A 183 2.08 2.15 8.15
N ILE A 184 2.12 1.95 9.47
CA ILE A 184 1.11 1.15 10.17
C ILE A 184 -0.22 1.90 10.21
N HIS A 185 -0.22 3.21 10.49
CA HIS A 185 -1.44 4.02 10.48
C HIS A 185 -2.09 4.04 9.07
N GLU A 186 -1.30 4.24 8.01
CA GLU A 186 -1.79 4.20 6.63
C GLU A 186 -2.39 2.85 6.27
N TYR A 187 -1.72 1.76 6.67
CA TYR A 187 -2.25 0.41 6.50
C TYR A 187 -3.59 0.22 7.23
N LEU A 188 -3.68 0.63 8.50
CA LEU A 188 -4.93 0.53 9.29
C LEU A 188 -6.06 1.38 8.69
N ALA A 189 -5.74 2.59 8.20
CA ALA A 189 -6.70 3.48 7.53
C ALA A 189 -7.24 2.83 6.24
N ARG A 190 -6.37 2.27 5.40
CA ARG A 190 -6.77 1.56 4.17
C ARG A 190 -7.65 0.35 4.47
N VAL A 191 -7.32 -0.42 5.51
CA VAL A 191 -8.16 -1.55 5.95
C VAL A 191 -9.52 -1.05 6.47
N SER A 192 -9.56 0.11 7.14
CA SER A 192 -10.81 0.73 7.60
C SER A 192 -11.71 1.15 6.45
N GLU A 193 -11.16 1.86 5.47
CA GLU A 193 -11.91 2.31 4.29
C GLU A 193 -12.47 1.13 3.48
N ALA A 194 -11.67 0.08 3.31
CA ALA A 194 -12.11 -1.13 2.59
C ALA A 194 -13.26 -1.85 3.32
N GLU A 195 -13.18 -1.98 4.65
CA GLU A 195 -14.25 -2.59 5.44
C GLU A 195 -15.54 -1.77 5.47
N GLU A 196 -15.43 -0.44 5.54
CA GLU A 196 -16.58 0.45 5.49
C GLU A 196 -17.26 0.44 4.11
N SER A 197 -16.46 0.41 3.05
CA SER A 197 -16.94 0.26 1.68
C SER A 197 -17.68 -1.07 1.49
N PHE A 198 -17.11 -2.17 2.02
CA PHE A 198 -17.77 -3.48 2.00
C PHE A 198 -19.06 -3.50 2.82
N LEU A 199 -19.08 -2.88 4.01
CA LEU A 199 -20.28 -2.77 4.83
C LEU A 199 -21.41 -2.04 4.10
N LYS A 200 -21.07 -0.91 3.46
CA LYS A 200 -22.02 -0.14 2.65
C LYS A 200 -22.54 -0.96 1.47
N ALA A 201 -21.67 -1.68 0.77
CA ALA A 201 -22.07 -2.57 -0.31
C ALA A 201 -23.03 -3.67 0.16
N ILE A 202 -22.82 -4.22 1.36
CA ILE A 202 -23.70 -5.21 1.98
C ILE A 202 -25.06 -4.60 2.32
N ASP A 203 -25.07 -3.43 2.95
CA ASP A 203 -26.31 -2.75 3.37
C ASP A 203 -27.17 -2.33 2.15
N GLU A 204 -26.55 -1.98 1.03
CA GLU A 204 -27.27 -1.66 -0.21
C GLU A 204 -27.71 -2.92 -0.99
N ARG A 205 -26.81 -3.89 -1.20
CA ARG A 205 -27.03 -4.97 -2.18
C ARG A 205 -27.76 -6.18 -1.62
N VAL A 206 -27.56 -6.53 -0.34
CA VAL A 206 -28.28 -7.65 0.29
C VAL A 206 -29.82 -7.48 0.23
N PRO A 207 -30.39 -6.31 0.56
CA PRO A 207 -31.84 -6.11 0.42
C PRO A 207 -32.28 -6.08 -1.04
N GLU A 208 -31.51 -5.47 -1.95
CA GLU A 208 -31.82 -5.48 -3.39
C GLU A 208 -31.88 -6.90 -3.97
N ILE A 209 -30.91 -7.77 -3.62
CA ILE A 209 -30.91 -9.17 -4.03
C ILE A 209 -32.13 -9.89 -3.44
N ALA A 210 -32.46 -9.65 -2.17
CA ALA A 210 -33.62 -10.29 -1.54
C ALA A 210 -34.97 -9.88 -2.18
N GLU A 211 -35.09 -8.63 -2.61
CA GLU A 211 -36.24 -8.12 -3.36
C GLU A 211 -36.30 -8.73 -4.77
N LYS A 212 -35.21 -8.71 -5.52
CA LYS A 212 -35.11 -9.32 -6.86
C LYS A 212 -35.43 -10.81 -6.83
N MET A 213 -34.94 -11.53 -5.80
CA MET A 213 -35.28 -12.95 -5.60
C MET A 213 -36.76 -13.18 -5.24
N SER A 214 -37.43 -12.20 -4.63
CA SER A 214 -38.87 -12.26 -4.35
C SER A 214 -39.71 -12.04 -5.61
N ALA A 215 -39.25 -11.22 -6.55
CA ALA A 215 -39.88 -11.05 -7.86
C ALA A 215 -39.85 -12.34 -8.70
N LEU A 216 -38.79 -13.17 -8.56
CA LEU A 216 -38.69 -14.49 -9.22
C LEU A 216 -39.75 -15.51 -8.77
N LYS A 217 -40.49 -15.22 -7.69
CA LYS A 217 -41.57 -16.06 -7.14
C LYS A 217 -42.91 -15.87 -7.87
N MET A 218 -43.07 -14.80 -8.65
CA MET A 218 -44.34 -14.39 -9.27
C MET A 218 -44.37 -14.79 -10.76
N ASP A 219 -45.26 -15.73 -11.07
CA ASP A 219 -45.80 -16.17 -12.38
C ASP A 219 -44.88 -16.40 -13.59
N GLY A 220 -45.10 -17.56 -14.23
CA GLY A 220 -44.39 -18.03 -15.42
C GLY A 220 -44.66 -17.27 -16.72
N ASP A 221 -45.38 -16.14 -16.67
CA ASP A 221 -45.77 -15.34 -17.84
C ASP A 221 -44.75 -14.21 -18.16
N GLU A 222 -43.85 -13.87 -17.23
CA GLU A 222 -42.76 -12.89 -17.45
C GLU A 222 -41.36 -13.55 -17.42
N ALA A 223 -41.18 -14.63 -18.18
CA ALA A 223 -39.90 -15.34 -18.26
C ALA A 223 -38.72 -14.41 -18.63
N SER A 224 -38.94 -13.40 -19.47
CA SER A 224 -37.91 -12.42 -19.85
C SER A 224 -37.55 -11.46 -18.72
N SER A 225 -38.52 -10.89 -17.99
CA SER A 225 -38.27 -10.00 -16.85
C SER A 225 -37.59 -10.74 -15.70
N SER A 226 -37.96 -12.01 -15.49
CA SER A 226 -37.35 -12.88 -14.48
C SER A 226 -35.88 -13.19 -14.78
N LEU A 227 -35.53 -13.38 -16.06
CA LEU A 227 -34.14 -13.61 -16.48
C LEU A 227 -33.29 -12.36 -16.25
N THR A 228 -33.80 -11.17 -16.59
CA THR A 228 -33.12 -9.89 -16.34
C THR A 228 -32.92 -9.62 -14.84
N ALA A 229 -33.92 -9.94 -14.00
CA ALA A 229 -33.79 -9.81 -12.54
C ALA A 229 -32.76 -10.80 -11.95
N LEU A 230 -32.67 -12.00 -12.51
CA LEU A 230 -31.69 -13.01 -12.13
C LEU A 230 -30.26 -12.62 -12.56
N GLU A 231 -30.09 -12.09 -13.78
CA GLU A 231 -28.81 -11.55 -14.28
C GLU A 231 -28.33 -10.38 -13.44
N ALA A 232 -29.23 -9.45 -13.08
CA ALA A 232 -28.91 -8.34 -12.17
C ALA A 232 -28.47 -8.86 -10.79
N SER A 233 -29.16 -9.88 -10.25
CA SER A 233 -28.79 -10.50 -8.97
C SER A 233 -27.42 -11.21 -9.04
N LEU A 234 -27.11 -11.86 -10.17
CA LEU A 234 -25.80 -12.47 -10.41
C LEU A 234 -24.68 -11.43 -10.41
N GLN A 235 -24.91 -10.28 -11.04
CA GLN A 235 -23.96 -9.17 -11.06
C GLN A 235 -23.75 -8.58 -9.65
N ASP A 236 -24.81 -8.40 -8.88
CA ASP A 236 -24.72 -7.89 -7.51
C ASP A 236 -23.96 -8.86 -6.60
N VAL A 237 -24.23 -10.16 -6.68
CA VAL A 237 -23.50 -11.18 -5.92
C VAL A 237 -22.03 -11.27 -6.36
N ALA A 238 -21.74 -11.12 -7.65
CA ALA A 238 -20.37 -11.09 -8.15
C ALA A 238 -19.58 -9.88 -7.59
N ARG A 239 -20.23 -8.71 -7.48
CA ARG A 239 -19.64 -7.53 -6.83
C ARG A 239 -19.38 -7.78 -5.36
N LEU A 240 -20.37 -8.28 -4.60
CA LEU A 240 -20.20 -8.62 -3.18
C LEU A 240 -19.06 -9.63 -2.94
N ARG A 241 -18.83 -10.53 -3.90
CA ARG A 241 -17.70 -11.47 -3.85
C ARG A 241 -16.36 -10.77 -4.00
N THR A 242 -16.24 -9.83 -4.94
CA THR A 242 -15.01 -9.03 -5.13
C THR A 242 -14.71 -8.18 -3.91
N GLU A 243 -15.72 -7.50 -3.35
CA GLU A 243 -15.57 -6.70 -2.13
C GLU A 243 -15.16 -7.58 -0.94
N ALA A 244 -15.79 -8.75 -0.77
CA ALA A 244 -15.42 -9.71 0.28
C ALA A 244 -13.99 -10.24 0.13
N GLN A 245 -13.49 -10.37 -1.10
CA GLN A 245 -12.11 -10.76 -1.39
C GLN A 245 -11.12 -9.65 -1.02
N GLN A 246 -11.45 -8.39 -1.31
CA GLN A 246 -10.58 -7.24 -0.99
C GLN A 246 -10.36 -7.09 0.51
N VAL A 247 -11.40 -7.30 1.32
CA VAL A 247 -11.31 -7.23 2.79
C VAL A 247 -10.87 -8.53 3.44
N ASN A 248 -10.53 -9.55 2.63
CA ASN A 248 -10.16 -10.90 3.08
C ASN A 248 -11.20 -11.55 4.02
N ALA A 249 -12.50 -11.28 3.81
CA ALA A 249 -13.58 -11.86 4.58
C ALA A 249 -13.89 -13.29 4.09
N GLY A 250 -13.03 -14.25 4.43
CA GLY A 250 -13.09 -15.63 3.92
C GLY A 250 -14.45 -16.30 4.05
N SER A 251 -15.14 -16.14 5.19
CA SER A 251 -16.48 -16.70 5.40
C SER A 251 -17.54 -16.07 4.50
N ALA A 252 -17.48 -14.76 4.27
CA ALA A 252 -18.39 -14.06 3.37
C ALA A 252 -18.11 -14.43 1.91
N LEU A 253 -16.84 -14.49 1.52
CA LEU A 253 -16.39 -14.91 0.19
C LEU A 253 -16.91 -16.31 -0.17
N MET A 254 -16.79 -17.28 0.73
CA MET A 254 -17.32 -18.64 0.52
C MET A 254 -18.84 -18.63 0.34
N PHE A 255 -19.57 -17.86 1.15
CA PHE A 255 -21.01 -17.75 1.03
C PHE A 255 -21.44 -17.15 -0.32
N PHE A 256 -20.87 -16.01 -0.72
CA PHE A 256 -21.22 -15.36 -1.98
C PHE A 256 -20.80 -16.19 -3.20
N THR A 257 -19.69 -16.93 -3.11
CA THR A 257 -19.29 -17.88 -4.15
C THR A 257 -20.32 -19.00 -4.30
N GLY A 258 -20.81 -19.55 -3.18
CA GLY A 258 -21.88 -20.56 -3.19
C GLY A 258 -23.21 -20.02 -3.72
N LEU A 259 -23.59 -18.80 -3.34
CA LEU A 259 -24.79 -18.13 -3.84
C LEU A 259 -24.69 -17.85 -5.34
N HIS A 260 -23.56 -17.34 -5.81
CA HIS A 260 -23.32 -17.10 -7.24
C HIS A 260 -23.47 -18.40 -8.03
N SER A 261 -22.83 -19.48 -7.57
CA SER A 261 -22.91 -20.80 -8.21
C SER A 261 -24.34 -21.32 -8.29
N LEU A 262 -25.12 -21.14 -7.22
CA LEU A 262 -26.53 -21.50 -7.19
C LEU A 262 -27.35 -20.71 -8.22
N LEU A 263 -27.16 -19.38 -8.27
CA LEU A 263 -27.88 -18.51 -9.21
C LEU A 263 -27.50 -18.81 -10.66
N THR A 264 -26.23 -19.11 -10.94
CA THR A 264 -25.76 -19.50 -12.28
C THR A 264 -26.44 -20.78 -12.74
N VAL A 265 -26.50 -21.81 -11.88
CA VAL A 265 -27.19 -23.07 -12.20
C VAL A 265 -28.69 -22.84 -12.45
N VAL A 266 -29.31 -21.94 -11.69
CA VAL A 266 -30.72 -21.56 -11.88
C VAL A 266 -30.93 -20.85 -13.23
N ALA A 267 -30.01 -19.97 -13.62
CA ALA A 267 -30.05 -19.26 -14.89
C ALA A 267 -29.85 -20.20 -16.10
N GLU A 268 -28.81 -21.04 -16.06
CA GLU A 268 -28.44 -21.94 -17.16
C GLU A 268 -29.45 -23.07 -17.35
N ARG A 269 -29.93 -23.68 -16.27
CA ARG A 269 -30.85 -24.82 -16.32
C ARG A 269 -32.32 -24.42 -16.32
N ARG A 270 -32.62 -23.11 -16.26
CA ARG A 270 -33.98 -22.54 -16.15
C ARG A 270 -34.82 -23.23 -15.06
N VAL A 271 -34.20 -23.53 -13.92
CA VAL A 271 -34.86 -24.26 -12.84
C VAL A 271 -35.70 -23.27 -12.03
N LEU A 272 -37.02 -23.49 -12.00
CA LEU A 272 -37.89 -22.75 -11.10
C LEU A 272 -37.57 -23.10 -9.65
N LEU A 273 -37.09 -22.11 -8.88
CA LEU A 273 -36.83 -22.29 -7.46
C LEU A 273 -38.17 -22.32 -6.71
N ALA A 274 -38.41 -23.40 -5.96
CA ALA A 274 -39.56 -23.48 -5.07
C ALA A 274 -39.54 -22.31 -4.07
N ALA A 275 -40.71 -21.72 -3.79
CA ALA A 275 -40.86 -20.60 -2.85
C ALA A 275 -40.13 -20.81 -1.51
N ARG A 276 -40.17 -22.02 -0.96
CA ARG A 276 -39.48 -22.39 0.28
C ARG A 276 -37.95 -22.25 0.21
N ARG A 277 -37.35 -22.50 -0.96
CA ARG A 277 -35.90 -22.33 -1.18
C ARG A 277 -35.52 -20.86 -1.28
N ILE A 278 -36.36 -20.05 -1.95
CA ILE A 278 -36.16 -18.59 -2.02
C ILE A 278 -36.18 -17.98 -0.61
N GLU A 279 -37.17 -18.32 0.23
CA GLU A 279 -37.22 -17.83 1.61
C GLU A 279 -36.01 -18.28 2.45
N SER A 280 -35.55 -19.53 2.25
CA SER A 280 -34.35 -20.05 2.91
C SER A 280 -33.07 -19.28 2.52
N ILE A 281 -32.93 -18.93 1.23
CA ILE A 281 -31.81 -18.13 0.73
C ILE A 281 -31.88 -16.71 1.29
N LYS A 282 -33.06 -16.07 1.31
CA LYS A 282 -33.27 -14.75 1.92
C LYS A 282 -32.91 -14.73 3.41
N ALA A 283 -33.36 -15.72 4.17
CA ALA A 283 -33.03 -15.85 5.59
C ALA A 283 -31.51 -16.00 5.80
N ARG A 284 -30.84 -16.80 4.96
CA ARG A 284 -29.37 -16.95 5.02
C ARG A 284 -28.63 -15.68 4.62
N LEU A 285 -29.09 -14.95 3.61
CA LEU A 285 -28.55 -13.64 3.21
C LEU A 285 -28.61 -12.63 4.36
N GLN A 286 -29.74 -12.57 5.07
CA GLN A 286 -29.87 -11.70 6.24
C GLN A 286 -28.97 -12.11 7.40
N LEU A 287 -28.85 -13.41 7.68
CA LEU A 287 -27.93 -13.93 8.70
C LEU A 287 -26.47 -13.58 8.38
N VAL A 288 -26.06 -13.76 7.12
CA VAL A 288 -24.69 -13.42 6.68
C VAL A 288 -24.46 -11.91 6.74
N GLY A 289 -25.44 -11.08 6.36
CA GLY A 289 -25.34 -9.62 6.53
C GLY A 289 -25.17 -9.21 8.00
N GLY A 290 -25.88 -9.86 8.93
CA GLY A 290 -25.68 -9.66 10.36
C GLY A 290 -24.28 -10.08 10.85
N ALA A 291 -23.80 -11.23 10.39
CA ALA A 291 -22.46 -11.72 10.72
C ALA A 291 -21.35 -10.81 10.19
N ILE A 292 -21.51 -10.26 8.97
CA ILE A 292 -20.56 -9.30 8.39
C ILE A 292 -20.54 -8.00 9.20
N ARG A 293 -21.70 -7.48 9.63
CA ARG A 293 -21.74 -6.31 10.52
C ARG A 293 -20.98 -6.52 11.82
N GLN A 294 -21.18 -7.68 12.46
CA GLN A 294 -20.42 -8.04 13.67
C GLN A 294 -18.91 -8.19 13.39
N TRP A 295 -18.55 -8.76 12.23
CA TRP A 295 -17.16 -8.91 11.80
C TRP A 295 -16.46 -7.57 11.57
N VAL A 296 -17.14 -6.58 10.96
CA VAL A 296 -16.60 -5.21 10.79
C VAL A 296 -16.45 -4.52 12.14
N GLU A 297 -17.41 -4.68 13.05
CA GLU A 297 -17.35 -4.05 14.37
C GLU A 297 -16.22 -4.63 15.23
N GLN A 298 -16.04 -5.95 15.20
CA GLN A 298 -14.88 -6.61 15.79
C GLN A 298 -13.57 -6.09 15.18
N GLY A 299 -13.62 -5.69 13.90
CA GLY A 299 -12.51 -5.06 13.22
C GLY A 299 -12.14 -3.67 13.64
N ARG A 300 -13.15 -2.82 13.82
CA ARG A 300 -12.96 -1.50 14.42
C ARG A 300 -12.34 -1.63 15.80
N ALA A 301 -12.80 -2.57 16.62
CA ALA A 301 -12.23 -2.83 17.94
C ALA A 301 -10.76 -3.27 17.87
N GLN A 302 -10.41 -4.18 16.94
CA GLN A 302 -9.02 -4.59 16.74
C GLN A 302 -8.11 -3.44 16.29
N ARG A 303 -8.56 -2.65 15.30
CA ARG A 303 -7.80 -1.49 14.83
C ARG A 303 -7.62 -0.47 15.94
N ALA A 304 -8.68 -0.14 16.70
CA ALA A 304 -8.60 0.80 17.80
C ALA A 304 -7.65 0.31 18.91
N ALA A 305 -7.56 -1.00 19.14
CA ALA A 305 -6.60 -1.56 20.08
C ALA A 305 -5.16 -1.49 19.53
N ILE A 306 -4.94 -1.74 18.24
CA ILE A 306 -3.61 -1.58 17.62
C ILE A 306 -3.19 -0.11 17.63
N ASP A 307 -4.11 0.80 17.31
CA ASP A 307 -3.88 2.25 17.29
C ASP A 307 -3.44 2.78 18.68
N GLN A 308 -3.99 2.22 19.76
CA GLN A 308 -3.56 2.53 21.14
C GLN A 308 -2.13 2.04 21.46
N LEU A 309 -1.64 1.02 20.76
CA LEU A 309 -0.26 0.53 20.91
C LEU A 309 0.73 1.38 20.11
N LEU A 310 0.24 2.14 19.13
CA LEU A 310 1.09 3.03 18.35
C LEU A 310 1.31 4.34 19.13
N PRO A 311 2.53 4.88 19.13
CA PRO A 311 2.80 6.19 19.69
C PRO A 311 1.96 7.23 18.96
N ALA A 312 1.31 8.12 19.72
CA ALA A 312 0.39 9.11 19.20
C ALA A 312 1.04 9.90 18.06
N SER A 313 0.47 9.78 16.87
CA SER A 313 0.76 10.68 15.76
C SER A 313 0.25 12.07 16.17
N HIS A 314 1.10 12.87 16.81
CA HIS A 314 0.79 14.26 17.07
C HIS A 314 0.64 14.95 15.71
N SER A 315 -0.61 15.24 15.35
CA SER A 315 -1.02 16.06 14.21
C SER A 315 -0.38 17.44 14.24
#